data_AF-A0A1S2YJ97-F1
#
_entry.id   AF-A0A1S2YJ97-F1
#
_cell.length_a   1.000
_cell.length_b   1.000
_cell.length_c   1.000
_cell.angle_alpha   90.00
_cell.angle_beta   90.00
_cell.angle_gamma   90.00
#
_symmetry.space_group_name_H-M   'P 1'
#
loop_
_entity.id
_entity.type
_entity.pdbx_description
1 polymer ?
#
loop_
_entity_poly.entity_id
_entity_poly.type
_entity_poly.pdbx_seq_one_letter_code
_entity_poly.pdbx_strand_id
1 'polypeptide(L)'
;MAETDSNGETSSSPTSASASLASMAENFQRSAIESARSMQHNSSTHFRTFQNFLPEAVSQYITYEDAFFNKVKDGLMVGRENPALGVGLAISAALLVMRAPRRFLFRNTLGRFQSEEARYASAEKNVKDLNLSVDLLKKESIKLLQRTALAEKEMKYGHNELMNTGAQLQKLAKSSYKVEARATDLIDRLRDIPSRETLALRAEVASLASNLKRQRSVLDKRIMKISELGISV
;
A
#
# COMPACT_ATOMS: atom_id res chain seq x y z
N MET A 1 23.18 -55.77 21.22
CA MET A 1 21.84 -56.35 21.41
C MET A 1 21.16 -55.57 22.52
N ALA A 2 20.02 -54.93 22.21
CA ALA A 2 19.00 -54.26 23.04
C ALA A 2 19.43 -53.12 24.01
N GLU A 3 18.92 -51.87 23.96
CA GLU A 3 17.55 -51.29 24.05
C GLU A 3 17.02 -51.06 25.49
N THR A 4 16.56 -49.82 25.73
CA THR A 4 15.43 -49.36 26.60
C THR A 4 15.56 -49.56 28.13
N ASP A 5 15.00 -48.76 29.05
CA ASP A 5 14.29 -47.48 29.08
C ASP A 5 14.08 -47.11 30.57
N SER A 6 13.58 -45.89 30.82
CA SER A 6 12.61 -45.53 31.88
C SER A 6 13.05 -44.59 33.02
N ASN A 7 12.72 -43.31 32.80
CA ASN A 7 11.89 -42.42 33.63
C ASN A 7 12.12 -42.30 35.15
N GLY A 8 12.36 -41.04 35.56
CA GLY A 8 12.04 -40.49 36.88
C GLY A 8 11.73 -39.00 36.76
N GLU A 9 10.44 -38.67 36.70
CA GLU A 9 9.86 -37.34 36.55
C GLU A 9 10.27 -36.38 37.69
N THR A 10 10.61 -35.13 37.37
CA THR A 10 10.68 -34.02 38.33
C THR A 10 9.70 -32.93 37.90
N SER A 11 8.48 -33.02 38.43
CA SER A 11 7.40 -32.06 38.28
C SER A 11 7.70 -30.77 39.07
N SER A 12 8.41 -29.84 38.44
CA SER A 12 8.48 -28.46 38.93
C SER A 12 7.24 -27.69 38.47
N SER A 13 6.50 -27.18 39.45
CA SER A 13 5.17 -26.58 39.29
C SER A 13 5.25 -25.21 38.58
N PRO A 14 4.34 -24.90 37.65
CA PRO A 14 4.33 -23.66 36.85
C PRO A 14 3.97 -22.38 37.64
N THR A 15 3.72 -22.50 38.95
CA THR A 15 3.24 -21.44 39.83
C THR A 15 4.34 -20.52 40.36
N SER A 16 5.60 -20.96 40.46
CA SER A 16 6.71 -20.14 40.97
C SER A 16 7.28 -19.19 39.90
N ALA A 17 7.37 -19.66 38.65
CA ALA A 17 7.82 -18.85 37.51
C ALA A 17 6.81 -17.73 37.16
N SER A 18 5.52 -18.03 37.27
CA SER A 18 4.44 -17.04 37.07
C SER A 18 4.40 -15.99 38.19
N ALA A 19 4.63 -16.37 39.44
CA ALA A 19 4.78 -15.42 40.55
C ALA A 19 6.02 -14.51 40.41
N SER A 20 7.13 -15.04 39.88
CA SER A 20 8.36 -14.30 39.64
C SER A 20 8.22 -13.31 38.46
N LEU A 21 7.49 -13.70 37.41
CA LEU A 21 7.15 -12.81 36.30
C LEU A 21 6.17 -11.70 36.71
N ALA A 22 5.18 -12.03 37.55
CA ALA A 22 4.23 -11.05 38.07
C ALA A 22 4.93 -9.98 38.95
N SER A 23 5.83 -10.41 39.84
CA SER A 23 6.62 -9.48 40.67
C SER A 23 7.62 -8.65 39.85
N MET A 24 8.23 -9.21 38.79
CA MET A 24 9.04 -8.43 37.85
C MET A 24 8.20 -7.39 37.08
N ALA A 25 6.99 -7.75 36.66
CA ALA A 25 6.08 -6.83 35.97
C ALA A 25 5.66 -5.67 36.88
N GLU A 26 5.31 -5.95 38.15
CA GLU A 26 4.98 -4.91 39.14
C GLU A 26 6.16 -3.98 39.43
N ASN A 27 7.38 -4.51 39.54
CA ASN A 27 8.58 -3.71 39.74
C ASN A 27 8.90 -2.84 38.51
N PHE A 28 8.69 -3.35 37.30
CA PHE A 28 8.85 -2.57 36.07
C PHE A 28 7.82 -1.44 35.99
N GLN A 29 6.57 -1.70 36.39
CA GLN A 29 5.50 -0.72 36.42
C GLN A 29 5.78 0.39 37.46
N ARG A 30 6.27 0.03 38.65
CA ARG A 30 6.69 1.00 39.67
C ARG A 30 7.88 1.84 39.19
N SER A 31 8.87 1.22 38.56
CA SER A 31 10.04 1.92 38.00
C SER A 31 9.65 2.85 36.85
N ALA A 32 8.71 2.46 35.99
CA ALA A 32 8.18 3.31 34.93
C ALA A 32 7.40 4.52 35.48
N ILE A 33 6.62 4.34 36.55
CA ILE A 33 5.89 5.43 37.22
C ILE A 33 6.86 6.39 37.91
N GLU A 34 7.91 5.87 38.55
CA GLU A 34 8.92 6.68 39.23
C GLU A 34 9.81 7.44 38.23
N SER A 35 10.16 6.81 37.11
CA SER A 35 10.84 7.45 35.97
C SER A 35 9.97 8.54 35.32
N ALA A 36 8.67 8.30 35.14
CA ALA A 36 7.75 9.32 34.63
C ALA A 36 7.62 10.52 35.60
N ARG A 37 7.59 10.26 36.92
CA ARG A 37 7.57 11.32 37.94
C ARG A 37 8.88 12.10 37.99
N SER A 38 10.04 11.46 37.86
CA SER A 38 11.33 12.14 37.86
C SER A 38 11.53 12.98 36.59
N MET A 39 11.05 12.51 35.43
CA MET A 39 11.02 13.30 34.19
C MET A 39 10.10 14.52 34.29
N GLN A 40 8.90 14.35 34.87
CA GLN A 40 8.00 15.47 35.14
C GLN A 40 8.61 16.48 36.12
N HIS A 41 9.28 16.00 37.18
CA HIS A 41 9.91 16.87 38.16
C HIS A 41 11.11 17.62 37.57
N ASN A 42 11.97 16.94 36.80
CA ASN A 42 13.14 17.53 36.13
C ASN A 42 12.74 18.51 35.01
N SER A 43 11.67 18.21 34.26
CA SER A 43 11.10 19.15 33.29
C SER A 43 10.53 20.40 34.00
N SER A 44 9.90 20.22 35.17
CA SER A 44 9.33 21.33 35.94
C SER A 44 10.39 22.25 36.56
N THR A 45 11.54 21.72 36.99
CA THR A 45 12.64 22.53 37.52
C THR A 45 13.29 23.35 36.41
N HIS A 46 13.54 22.77 35.23
CA HIS A 46 14.02 23.53 34.07
C HIS A 46 13.02 24.60 33.61
N PHE A 47 11.72 24.30 33.64
CA PHE A 47 10.67 25.27 33.30
C PHE A 47 10.55 26.39 34.33
N ARG A 48 10.67 26.09 35.64
CA ARG A 48 10.70 27.11 36.71
C ARG A 48 11.93 28.00 36.64
N THR A 49 13.09 27.42 36.34
CA THR A 49 14.32 28.18 36.11
C THR A 49 14.15 29.11 34.90
N PHE A 50 13.54 28.65 33.81
CA PHE A 50 13.21 29.49 32.66
C PHE A 50 12.21 30.59 33.02
N GLN A 51 11.19 30.30 33.84
CA GLN A 51 10.24 31.30 34.35
C GLN A 51 10.91 32.37 35.23
N ASN A 52 11.98 32.04 35.96
CA ASN A 52 12.74 33.00 36.77
C ASN A 52 13.65 33.89 35.91
N PHE A 53 14.18 33.38 34.80
CA PHE A 53 14.99 34.17 33.85
C PHE A 53 14.14 35.00 32.88
N LEU A 54 12.87 34.62 32.66
CA LEU A 54 11.94 35.39 31.83
C LEU A 54 11.80 36.86 32.26
N PRO A 55 11.51 37.20 33.52
CA PRO A 55 11.33 38.60 33.94
C PRO A 55 12.64 39.39 33.85
N GLU A 56 13.79 38.78 34.10
CA GLU A 56 15.10 39.43 33.96
C GLU A 56 15.40 39.72 32.49
N ALA A 57 15.25 38.72 31.61
CA ALA A 57 15.44 38.87 30.17
C ALA A 57 14.42 39.86 29.56
N VAL A 58 13.16 39.84 30.02
CA VAL A 58 12.13 40.79 29.61
C VAL A 58 12.46 42.19 30.11
N SER A 59 12.96 42.37 31.33
CA SER A 59 13.35 43.68 31.84
C SER A 59 14.53 44.27 31.07
N GLN A 60 15.56 43.45 30.79
CA GLN A 60 16.71 43.85 29.97
C GLN A 60 16.25 44.18 28.54
N TYR A 61 15.37 43.35 27.98
CA TYR A 61 14.77 43.60 26.67
C TYR A 61 13.99 44.91 26.64
N ILE A 62 13.12 45.18 27.61
CA ILE A 62 12.35 46.43 27.72
C ILE A 62 13.29 47.63 27.83
N THR A 63 14.39 47.56 28.59
CA THR A 63 15.36 48.67 28.65
C THR A 63 16.08 48.92 27.32
N TYR A 64 16.41 47.86 26.57
CA TYR A 64 16.98 48.01 25.22
C TYR A 64 15.94 48.49 24.21
N GLU A 65 14.70 48.05 24.35
CA GLU A 65 13.55 48.45 23.54
C GLU A 65 13.24 49.93 23.74
N ASP A 66 13.19 50.41 24.98
CA ASP A 66 12.99 51.82 25.32
C ASP A 66 14.15 52.69 24.83
N ALA A 67 15.40 52.23 25.00
CA ALA A 67 16.58 52.96 24.48
C ALA A 67 16.56 53.02 22.94
N PHE A 68 16.13 51.95 22.29
CA PHE A 68 15.97 51.89 20.84
C PHE A 68 14.84 52.81 20.37
N PHE A 69 13.67 52.75 20.98
CA PHE A 69 12.53 53.60 20.59
C PHE A 69 12.80 55.08 20.88
N ASN A 70 13.48 55.41 21.97
CA ASN A 70 13.92 56.79 22.22
C ASN A 70 14.91 57.26 21.14
N LYS A 71 15.90 56.43 20.75
CA LYS A 71 16.79 56.76 19.62
C LYS A 71 16.08 56.84 18.27
N VAL A 72 15.09 55.99 18.02
CA VAL A 72 14.28 56.04 16.80
C VAL A 72 13.43 57.30 16.79
N LYS A 73 12.87 57.70 17.92
CA LYS A 73 12.11 58.94 18.09
C LYS A 73 13.00 60.16 17.89
N ASP A 74 14.20 60.18 18.47
CA ASP A 74 15.20 61.23 18.26
C ASP A 74 15.66 61.27 16.80
N GLY A 75 15.95 60.10 16.20
CA GLY A 75 16.27 59.96 14.78
C GLY A 75 15.13 60.36 13.84
N LEU A 76 13.88 60.20 14.26
CA LEU A 76 12.69 60.65 13.53
C LEU A 76 12.53 62.17 13.60
N MET A 77 12.85 62.79 14.75
CA MET A 77 12.92 64.24 14.89
C MET A 77 14.04 64.83 14.01
N VAL A 78 15.21 64.20 13.95
CA VAL A 78 16.31 64.56 13.04
C VAL A 78 15.96 64.31 11.56
N GLY A 79 15.22 63.24 11.26
CA GLY A 79 14.73 62.93 9.91
C GLY A 79 13.68 63.93 9.41
N ARG A 80 12.95 64.61 10.31
CA ARG A 80 12.05 65.73 9.98
C ARG A 80 12.81 66.97 9.51
N GLU A 81 14.04 67.16 10.00
CA GLU A 81 14.94 68.25 9.59
C GLU A 81 15.65 67.94 8.26
N ASN A 82 15.84 66.66 7.93
CA ASN A 82 16.44 66.18 6.68
C ASN A 82 15.51 65.20 5.94
N PRO A 83 14.52 65.71 5.18
CA PRO A 83 13.46 64.89 4.58
C PRO A 83 13.97 63.80 3.63
N ALA A 84 15.11 64.02 2.96
CA ALA A 84 15.73 63.03 2.08
C ALA A 84 16.24 61.78 2.84
N LEU A 85 16.71 61.96 4.09
CA LEU A 85 17.29 60.89 4.91
C LEU A 85 16.19 60.06 5.59
N GLY A 86 15.10 60.72 6.03
CA GLY A 86 13.93 60.07 6.61
C GLY A 86 13.20 59.14 5.63
N VAL A 87 13.11 59.52 4.34
CA VAL A 87 12.48 58.69 3.30
C VAL A 87 13.25 57.38 3.08
N GLY A 88 14.58 57.41 3.07
CA GLY A 88 15.41 56.20 2.90
C GLY A 88 15.28 55.21 4.07
N LEU A 89 15.24 55.72 5.30
CA LEU A 89 15.02 54.88 6.50
C LEU A 89 13.61 54.29 6.53
N ALA A 90 12.60 55.08 6.16
CA ALA A 90 11.23 54.59 6.08
C ALA A 90 11.06 53.47 5.03
N ILE A 91 11.68 53.61 3.86
CA ILE A 91 11.63 52.59 2.79
C ILE A 91 12.33 51.29 3.23
N SER A 92 13.52 51.38 3.84
CA SER A 92 14.26 50.19 4.30
C SER A 92 13.57 49.47 5.46
N ALA A 93 13.01 50.22 6.42
CA ALA A 93 12.18 49.65 7.49
C ALA A 93 10.90 49.01 6.92
N ALA A 94 10.24 49.65 5.97
CA ALA A 94 9.06 49.10 5.30
C ALA A 94 9.37 47.79 4.56
N LEU A 95 10.52 47.70 3.89
CA LEU A 95 10.97 46.46 3.24
C LEU A 95 11.24 45.32 4.23
N LEU A 96 11.82 45.61 5.40
CA LEU A 96 12.07 44.61 6.44
C LEU A 96 10.79 44.10 7.13
N VAL A 97 9.81 44.99 7.33
CA VAL A 97 8.51 44.64 7.94
C VAL A 97 7.64 43.85 6.97
N MET A 98 7.77 44.08 5.66
CA MET A 98 7.02 43.32 4.66
C MET A 98 7.36 41.82 4.68
N ARG A 99 6.32 40.99 4.58
CA ARG A 99 6.42 39.53 4.72
C ARG A 99 7.22 38.86 3.59
N ALA A 100 7.19 39.43 2.39
CA ALA A 100 7.85 38.85 1.21
C ALA A 100 9.38 39.09 1.19
N PRO A 101 9.90 40.33 1.37
CA PRO A 101 11.34 40.57 1.42
C PRO A 101 12.00 39.88 2.63
N ARG A 102 11.31 39.83 3.77
CA ARG A 102 11.76 39.07 4.95
C ARG A 102 11.97 37.60 4.61
N ARG A 103 10.99 36.94 3.97
CA ARG A 103 11.10 35.52 3.57
C ARG A 103 12.19 35.31 2.53
N PHE A 104 12.39 36.26 1.62
CA PHE A 104 13.46 36.24 0.62
C PHE A 104 14.85 36.32 1.26
N LEU A 105 15.06 37.28 2.19
CA LEU A 105 16.31 37.41 2.92
C LEU A 105 16.60 36.16 3.74
N PHE A 106 15.65 35.69 4.55
CA PHE A 106 15.84 34.47 5.35
C PHE A 106 16.17 33.24 4.51
N ARG A 107 15.55 33.09 3.34
CA ARG A 107 15.82 31.94 2.47
C ARG A 107 17.19 32.00 1.80
N ASN A 108 17.72 33.21 1.59
CA ASN A 108 19.00 33.42 0.90
C ASN A 108 20.19 33.57 1.86
N THR A 109 19.97 34.03 3.11
CA THR A 109 21.03 34.24 4.09
C THR A 109 21.19 33.07 5.06
N LEU A 110 20.11 32.53 5.63
CA LEU A 110 20.21 31.41 6.58
C LEU A 110 20.61 30.08 5.92
N GLY A 111 20.27 29.89 4.64
CA GLY A 111 20.69 28.68 3.90
C GLY A 111 22.20 28.57 3.69
N ARG A 112 22.94 29.69 3.74
CA ARG A 112 24.41 29.72 3.60
C ARG A 112 25.16 29.41 4.88
N PHE A 113 24.49 29.40 6.04
CA PHE A 113 25.10 29.07 7.33
C PHE A 113 24.99 27.59 7.71
N GLN A 114 24.44 26.73 6.84
CA GLN A 114 24.55 25.29 7.03
C GLN A 114 26.01 24.87 6.80
N SER A 115 26.64 24.30 7.82
CA SER A 115 28.02 23.79 7.71
C SER A 115 28.11 22.78 6.57
N GLU A 116 29.25 22.77 5.88
CA GLU A 116 29.51 21.82 4.80
C GLU A 116 29.31 20.37 5.30
N GLU A 117 29.75 20.10 6.53
CA GLU A 117 29.57 18.82 7.22
C GLU A 117 28.09 18.42 7.36
N ALA A 118 27.19 19.36 7.70
CA ALA A 118 25.76 19.06 7.82
C ALA A 118 25.13 18.74 6.45
N ARG A 119 25.60 19.38 5.37
CA ARG A 119 25.16 19.09 4.00
C ARG A 119 25.67 17.73 3.53
N TYR A 120 26.92 17.39 3.82
CA TYR A 120 27.49 16.08 3.51
C TYR A 120 26.81 14.95 4.29
N ALA A 121 26.59 15.12 5.60
CA ALA A 121 25.89 14.13 6.41
C ALA A 121 24.44 13.90 5.92
N SER A 122 23.76 14.98 5.50
CA SER A 122 22.42 14.89 4.90
C SER A 122 22.45 14.17 3.55
N ALA A 123 23.45 14.46 2.70
CA ALA A 123 23.62 13.79 1.42
C ALA A 123 23.94 12.29 1.60
N GLU A 124 24.81 11.93 2.55
CA GLU A 124 25.16 10.54 2.86
C GLU A 124 23.93 9.76 3.35
N LYS A 125 23.13 10.35 4.24
CA LYS A 125 21.86 9.76 4.67
C LYS A 125 20.93 9.51 3.48
N ASN A 126 20.78 10.50 2.59
CA ASN A 126 19.93 10.38 1.41
C ASN A 126 20.43 9.28 0.47
N VAL A 127 21.74 9.16 0.26
CA VAL A 127 22.33 8.08 -0.56
C VAL A 127 22.07 6.71 0.08
N LYS A 128 22.21 6.57 1.40
CA LYS A 128 21.90 5.32 2.12
C LYS A 128 20.43 4.94 1.98
N ASP A 129 19.52 5.89 2.18
CA ASP A 129 18.08 5.69 2.03
C ASP A 129 17.73 5.29 0.59
N LEU A 130 18.33 5.97 -0.39
CA LEU A 130 18.14 5.64 -1.81
C LEU A 130 18.65 4.23 -2.12
N ASN A 131 19.80 3.82 -1.59
CA ASN A 131 20.34 2.49 -1.82
C ASN A 131 19.41 1.39 -1.26
N LEU A 132 18.87 1.59 -0.05
CA LEU A 132 17.87 0.69 0.52
C LEU A 132 16.61 0.61 -0.36
N SER A 133 16.13 1.76 -0.85
CA SER A 133 14.96 1.80 -1.74
C SER A 133 15.20 1.06 -3.07
N VAL A 134 16.40 1.19 -3.64
CA VAL A 134 16.79 0.51 -4.88
C VAL A 134 16.89 -1.00 -4.66
N ASP A 135 17.42 -1.44 -3.53
CA ASP A 135 17.52 -2.87 -3.21
C ASP A 135 16.15 -3.52 -2.97
N LEU A 136 15.22 -2.79 -2.34
CA LEU A 136 13.82 -3.22 -2.26
C LEU A 136 13.18 -3.31 -3.64
N LEU A 137 13.34 -2.27 -4.47
CA LEU A 137 12.81 -2.26 -5.84
C LEU A 137 13.37 -3.40 -6.69
N LYS A 138 14.66 -3.74 -6.56
CA LYS A 138 15.26 -4.90 -7.26
C LYS A 138 14.61 -6.22 -6.83
N LYS A 139 14.39 -6.41 -5.54
CA LYS A 139 13.74 -7.64 -5.03
C LYS A 139 12.30 -7.74 -5.49
N GLU A 140 11.56 -6.63 -5.42
CA GLU A 140 10.18 -6.58 -5.86
C GLU A 140 10.04 -6.74 -7.38
N SER A 141 10.93 -6.15 -8.17
CA SER A 141 10.91 -6.27 -9.63
C SER A 141 11.17 -7.71 -10.07
N ILE A 142 12.14 -8.41 -9.47
CA ILE A 142 12.37 -9.84 -9.75
C ILE A 142 11.13 -10.66 -9.41
N LYS A 143 10.52 -10.41 -8.25
CA LYS A 143 9.30 -11.13 -7.82
C LYS A 143 8.12 -10.88 -8.74
N LEU A 144 7.95 -9.64 -9.22
CA LEU A 144 6.90 -9.28 -10.17
C LEU A 144 7.16 -9.92 -11.54
N LEU A 145 8.38 -9.86 -12.05
CA LEU A 145 8.76 -10.48 -13.33
C LEU A 145 8.54 -12.00 -13.32
N GLN A 146 8.87 -12.67 -12.21
CA GLN A 146 8.61 -14.10 -12.06
C GLN A 146 7.10 -14.41 -12.08
N ARG A 147 6.29 -13.59 -11.40
CA ARG A 147 4.82 -13.75 -11.40
C ARG A 147 4.20 -13.48 -12.76
N THR A 148 4.66 -12.46 -13.48
CA THR A 148 4.17 -12.16 -14.83
C THR A 148 4.56 -13.25 -15.80
N ALA A 149 5.78 -13.79 -15.73
CA ALA A 149 6.22 -14.90 -16.58
C ALA A 149 5.40 -16.18 -16.32
N LEU A 150 5.09 -16.47 -15.05
CA LEU A 150 4.23 -17.59 -14.68
C LEU A 150 2.81 -17.39 -15.22
N ALA A 151 2.21 -16.22 -14.96
CA ALA A 151 0.87 -15.88 -15.44
C ALA A 151 0.77 -15.92 -16.98
N GLU A 152 1.80 -15.47 -17.70
CA GLU A 152 1.87 -15.56 -19.16
C GLU A 152 1.88 -17.02 -19.63
N LYS A 153 2.67 -17.88 -18.98
CA LYS A 153 2.72 -19.31 -19.29
C LYS A 153 1.37 -19.98 -19.05
N GLU A 154 0.72 -19.70 -17.92
CA GLU A 154 -0.62 -20.23 -17.61
C GLU A 154 -1.68 -19.72 -18.57
N MET A 155 -1.62 -18.45 -18.96
CA MET A 155 -2.55 -17.87 -19.95
C MET A 155 -2.39 -18.54 -21.31
N LYS A 156 -1.15 -18.72 -21.79
CA LYS A 156 -0.86 -19.44 -23.05
C LYS A 156 -1.34 -20.89 -23.00
N TYR A 157 -1.09 -21.57 -21.88
CA TYR A 157 -1.54 -22.94 -21.66
C TYR A 157 -3.08 -23.03 -21.67
N GLY A 158 -3.75 -22.17 -20.89
CA GLY A 158 -5.22 -22.11 -20.84
C GLY A 158 -5.84 -21.77 -22.19
N HIS A 159 -5.22 -20.88 -22.97
CA HIS A 159 -5.64 -20.57 -24.33
C HIS A 159 -5.58 -21.79 -25.26
N ASN A 160 -4.47 -22.53 -25.24
CA ASN A 160 -4.32 -23.75 -26.04
C ASN A 160 -5.30 -24.84 -25.60
N GLU A 161 -5.54 -24.99 -24.30
CA GLU A 161 -6.51 -25.96 -23.78
C GLU A 161 -7.94 -25.62 -24.21
N LEU A 162 -8.34 -24.34 -24.16
CA LEU A 162 -9.63 -23.88 -24.66
C LEU A 162 -9.77 -24.06 -26.17
N MET A 163 -8.72 -23.84 -26.94
CA MET A 163 -8.70 -24.08 -28.38
C MET A 163 -8.87 -25.57 -28.70
N ASN A 164 -8.10 -26.46 -28.06
CA ASN A 164 -8.18 -27.90 -28.28
C ASN A 164 -9.53 -28.48 -27.86
N THR A 165 -9.99 -28.13 -26.65
CA THR A 165 -11.31 -28.55 -26.17
C THR A 165 -12.43 -27.99 -27.05
N GLY A 166 -12.33 -26.74 -27.49
CA GLY A 166 -13.22 -26.14 -28.49
C GLY A 166 -13.30 -26.96 -29.77
N ALA A 167 -12.15 -27.33 -30.35
CA ALA A 167 -12.09 -28.13 -31.57
C ALA A 167 -12.74 -29.53 -31.39
N GLN A 168 -12.55 -30.14 -30.22
CA GLN A 168 -13.20 -31.40 -29.87
C GLN A 168 -14.73 -31.24 -29.73
N LEU A 169 -15.20 -30.17 -29.09
CA LEU A 169 -16.63 -29.84 -29.01
C LEU A 169 -17.23 -29.62 -30.40
N GLN A 170 -16.51 -28.93 -31.29
CA GLN A 170 -16.96 -28.70 -32.66
C GLN A 170 -17.07 -30.01 -33.45
N LYS A 171 -16.08 -30.91 -33.30
CA LYS A 171 -16.12 -32.26 -33.90
C LYS A 171 -17.30 -33.08 -33.36
N LEU A 172 -17.56 -33.01 -32.05
CA LEU A 172 -18.67 -33.70 -31.40
C LEU A 172 -20.03 -33.13 -31.81
N ALA A 173 -20.16 -31.81 -31.96
CA ALA A 173 -21.37 -31.18 -32.48
C ALA A 173 -21.65 -31.61 -33.92
N LYS A 174 -20.60 -31.66 -34.77
CA LYS A 174 -20.70 -32.16 -36.16
C LYS A 174 -21.10 -33.63 -36.22
N SER A 175 -20.56 -34.49 -35.34
CA SER A 175 -20.94 -35.90 -35.32
C SER A 175 -22.36 -36.09 -34.78
N SER A 176 -22.74 -35.37 -33.72
CA SER A 176 -24.10 -35.35 -33.17
C SER A 176 -25.12 -34.94 -34.23
N TYR A 177 -24.83 -33.91 -35.04
CA TYR A 177 -25.68 -33.51 -36.17
C TYR A 177 -25.87 -34.64 -37.20
N LYS A 178 -24.80 -35.36 -37.55
CA LYS A 178 -24.90 -36.50 -38.48
C LYS A 178 -25.75 -37.63 -37.92
N VAL A 179 -25.66 -37.90 -36.62
CA VAL A 179 -26.47 -38.93 -35.95
C VAL A 179 -27.92 -38.47 -35.82
N GLU A 180 -28.17 -37.21 -35.47
CA GLU A 180 -29.50 -36.58 -35.47
C GLU A 180 -30.17 -36.73 -36.83
N ALA A 181 -29.46 -36.39 -37.92
CA ALA A 181 -29.98 -36.50 -39.29
C ALA A 181 -30.32 -37.96 -39.68
N ARG A 182 -29.52 -38.94 -39.24
CA ARG A 182 -29.83 -40.36 -39.45
C ARG A 182 -31.04 -40.82 -38.64
N ALA A 183 -31.19 -40.34 -37.41
CA ALA A 183 -32.35 -40.64 -36.58
C ALA A 183 -33.63 -40.06 -37.19
N THR A 184 -33.58 -38.84 -37.73
CA THR A 184 -34.73 -38.24 -38.43
C THR A 184 -35.09 -39.00 -39.71
N ASP A 185 -34.09 -39.40 -40.52
CA ASP A 185 -34.33 -40.24 -41.70
C ASP A 185 -34.96 -41.59 -41.33
N LEU A 186 -34.53 -42.20 -40.21
CA LEU A 186 -35.12 -43.44 -39.72
C LEU A 186 -36.57 -43.26 -39.26
N ILE A 187 -36.91 -42.14 -38.61
CA ILE A 187 -38.29 -41.80 -38.25
C ILE A 187 -39.17 -41.68 -39.50
N ASP A 188 -38.64 -41.05 -40.56
CA ASP A 188 -39.36 -40.90 -41.83
C ASP A 188 -39.59 -42.26 -42.50
N ARG A 189 -38.59 -43.16 -42.52
CA ARG A 189 -38.75 -44.52 -43.05
C ARG A 189 -39.75 -45.36 -42.25
N LEU A 190 -39.73 -45.25 -40.92
CA LEU A 190 -40.67 -45.98 -40.04
C LEU A 190 -42.11 -45.47 -40.20
N ARG A 191 -42.32 -44.25 -40.72
CA ARG A 191 -43.65 -43.71 -41.01
C ARG A 191 -44.35 -44.47 -42.13
N ASP A 192 -43.60 -45.06 -43.06
CA ASP A 192 -44.15 -45.76 -44.23
C ASP A 192 -44.58 -47.21 -43.90
N ILE A 193 -44.23 -47.73 -42.71
CA ILE A 193 -44.55 -49.10 -42.28
C ILE A 193 -45.61 -49.05 -41.15
N PRO A 194 -46.89 -49.33 -41.42
CA PRO A 194 -47.94 -49.34 -40.41
C PRO A 194 -47.91 -50.64 -39.58
N SER A 195 -47.16 -50.65 -38.47
CA SER A 195 -47.13 -51.74 -37.48
C SER A 195 -47.08 -51.19 -36.04
N ARG A 196 -47.54 -51.98 -35.07
CA ARG A 196 -47.53 -51.58 -33.65
C ARG A 196 -46.10 -51.46 -33.11
N GLU A 197 -45.21 -52.35 -33.53
CA GLU A 197 -43.79 -52.34 -33.14
C GLU A 197 -43.04 -51.16 -33.75
N THR A 198 -43.34 -50.81 -35.01
CA THR A 198 -42.72 -49.65 -35.68
C THR A 198 -43.15 -48.33 -35.06
N LEU A 199 -44.37 -48.24 -34.53
CA LEU A 199 -44.84 -47.08 -33.79
C LEU A 199 -44.07 -46.88 -32.47
N ALA A 200 -43.80 -47.96 -31.73
CA ALA A 200 -42.99 -47.92 -30.52
C ALA A 200 -41.54 -47.48 -30.82
N LEU A 201 -40.91 -48.08 -31.85
CA LEU A 201 -39.57 -47.71 -32.31
C LEU A 201 -39.52 -46.24 -32.77
N ARG A 202 -40.56 -45.75 -33.44
CA ARG A 202 -40.64 -44.35 -33.87
C ARG A 202 -40.63 -43.38 -32.68
N ALA A 203 -41.38 -43.70 -31.62
CA ALA A 203 -41.39 -42.88 -30.41
C ALA A 203 -40.00 -42.86 -29.73
N GLU A 204 -39.34 -44.01 -29.67
CA GLU A 204 -37.99 -44.13 -29.12
C GLU A 204 -36.96 -43.33 -29.93
N VAL A 205 -36.91 -43.50 -31.25
CA VAL A 205 -35.98 -42.77 -32.12
C VAL A 205 -36.28 -41.27 -32.12
N ALA A 206 -37.55 -40.85 -32.04
CA ALA A 206 -37.94 -39.45 -31.88
C ALA A 206 -37.42 -38.86 -30.56
N SER A 207 -37.51 -39.61 -29.47
CA SER A 207 -36.95 -39.19 -28.18
C SER A 207 -35.42 -39.04 -28.26
N LEU A 208 -34.72 -39.98 -28.90
CA LEU A 208 -33.26 -39.93 -29.12
C LEU A 208 -32.86 -38.73 -29.97
N ALA A 209 -33.57 -38.47 -31.08
CA ALA A 209 -33.32 -37.31 -31.93
C ALA A 209 -33.51 -35.99 -31.16
N SER A 210 -34.56 -35.89 -30.34
CA SER A 210 -34.79 -34.71 -29.51
C SER A 210 -33.68 -34.48 -28.47
N ASN A 211 -33.17 -35.55 -27.86
CA ASN A 211 -32.05 -35.51 -26.92
C ASN A 211 -30.76 -35.07 -27.59
N LEU A 212 -30.45 -35.61 -28.78
CA LEU A 212 -29.29 -35.21 -29.57
C LEU A 212 -29.34 -33.74 -29.97
N LYS A 213 -30.51 -33.26 -30.42
CA LYS A 213 -30.73 -31.85 -30.74
C LYS A 213 -30.49 -30.94 -29.53
N ARG A 214 -30.98 -31.35 -28.35
CA ARG A 214 -30.75 -30.62 -27.10
C ARG A 214 -29.27 -30.61 -26.73
N GLN A 215 -28.60 -31.75 -26.77
CA GLN A 215 -27.16 -31.86 -26.49
C GLN A 215 -26.35 -30.97 -27.45
N ARG A 216 -26.62 -31.04 -28.75
CA ARG A 216 -25.98 -30.18 -29.75
C ARG A 216 -26.14 -28.70 -29.43
N SER A 217 -27.36 -28.25 -29.10
CA SER A 217 -27.59 -26.85 -28.74
C SER A 217 -26.77 -26.39 -27.52
N VAL A 218 -26.48 -27.30 -26.59
CA VAL A 218 -25.60 -27.04 -25.44
C VAL A 218 -24.14 -26.94 -25.89
N LEU A 219 -23.69 -27.83 -26.79
CA LEU A 219 -22.35 -27.78 -27.35
C LEU A 219 -22.11 -26.48 -28.14
N ASP A 220 -23.05 -26.09 -29.00
CA ASP A 220 -22.97 -24.86 -29.80
C ASP A 220 -22.90 -23.61 -28.90
N LYS A 221 -23.68 -23.56 -27.81
CA LYS A 221 -23.59 -22.49 -26.79
C LYS A 221 -22.22 -22.44 -26.11
N ARG A 222 -21.58 -23.59 -25.86
CA ARG A 222 -20.24 -23.64 -25.25
C ARG A 222 -19.17 -23.19 -26.24
N ILE A 223 -19.27 -23.61 -27.50
CA ILE A 223 -18.39 -23.15 -28.58
C ILE A 223 -18.48 -21.63 -28.76
N MET A 224 -19.70 -21.08 -28.76
CA MET A 224 -19.92 -19.63 -28.85
C MET A 224 -19.24 -18.87 -27.71
N LYS A 225 -19.37 -19.36 -26.46
CA LYS A 225 -18.67 -18.76 -25.30
C LYS A 225 -17.15 -18.79 -25.45
N ILE A 226 -16.58 -19.83 -26.03
CA ILE A 226 -15.12 -19.89 -26.29
C ILE A 226 -14.75 -18.86 -27.37
N SER A 227 -15.57 -18.72 -28.41
CA SER A 227 -15.36 -17.74 -29.47
C SER A 227 -15.51 -16.29 -29.00
N GLU A 228 -16.43 -16.01 -28.07
CA GLU A 228 -16.62 -14.69 -27.44
C GLU A 228 -15.37 -14.24 -26.64
N LEU A 229 -14.55 -15.19 -26.18
CA LEU A 229 -13.25 -14.92 -25.54
C LEU A 229 -12.12 -14.62 -26.55
N GLY A 230 -12.43 -14.52 -27.85
CA GLY A 230 -11.46 -14.27 -28.92
C GLY A 230 -10.64 -15.49 -29.34
N ILE A 231 -11.06 -16.69 -28.93
CA ILE A 231 -10.37 -17.95 -29.25
C ILE A 231 -11.03 -18.56 -30.49
N SER A 232 -10.25 -18.80 -31.55
CA SER A 232 -10.75 -19.45 -32.76
C SER A 232 -10.96 -20.95 -32.52
N VAL A 233 -12.18 -21.44 -32.78
CA VAL A 233 -12.61 -22.84 -32.62
C VAL A 233 -13.09 -23.42 -33.94
#